data_AF-A0A453NLE1-F1
#
_entry.id   AF-A0A453NLE1-F1
#
_cell.length_a   1.000
_cell.length_b   1.000
_cell.length_c   1.000
_cell.angle_alpha   90.00
_cell.angle_beta   90.00
_cell.angle_gamma   90.00
#
_symmetry.space_group_name_H-M   'P 1'
#
loop_
_entity.id
_entity.type
_entity.pdbx_description
1 polymer ?
#
loop_
_entity_poly.entity_id
_entity_poly.type
_entity_poly.pdbx_seq_one_letter_code
_entity_poly.pdbx_strand_id
1 'polypeptide(L)'
;MIGALAEIASGKRLFVDNYDRKTKETKMGIMQVTPEVAQWLGRELGYKNYDIELEDNIDLLYWPFINVYFGAAYAKWLFSCDEKERTEEFVVRAYKGGKKKATHKSSAPIFERYLYVKETLLSMRQPDSLNELAPDLLENSSTAGTQLVYWDSKVSVEDLDGMWSQPDVLKEWTNSGERRGNVRFSHDAKKRPYLSRVEVKAVAEIIISRHFSSRGVKPEALAALAEVCSMRFVHGVRSRTGLMGIDYPTAAWLSRS
;
A
#
# COMPACT_ATOMS: atom_id res chain seq x y z
N MET A 1 3.75 -14.78 9.49
CA MET A 1 2.51 -15.33 8.89
C MET A 1 1.43 -14.27 8.70
N ILE A 2 0.82 -13.71 9.77
CA ILE A 2 -0.33 -12.78 9.65
C ILE A 2 -0.09 -11.62 8.68
N GLY A 3 1.06 -10.95 8.74
CA GLY A 3 1.39 -9.86 7.80
C GLY A 3 1.48 -10.31 6.33
N ALA A 4 1.91 -11.54 6.07
CA ALA A 4 1.92 -12.12 4.73
C ALA A 4 0.51 -12.56 4.30
N LEU A 5 -0.31 -13.06 5.23
CA LEU A 5 -1.73 -13.33 4.99
C LEU A 5 -2.49 -12.06 4.58
N ALA A 6 -2.26 -10.94 5.27
CA ALA A 6 -2.87 -9.64 4.95
C ALA A 6 -2.50 -9.16 3.52
N GLU A 7 -1.24 -9.35 3.11
CA GLU A 7 -0.79 -9.03 1.75
C GLU A 7 -1.48 -9.90 0.70
N ILE A 8 -1.54 -11.23 0.90
CA ILE A 8 -2.18 -12.11 -0.08
C ILE A 8 -3.71 -11.95 -0.11
N ALA A 9 -4.32 -11.53 1.00
CA ALA A 9 -5.76 -11.36 1.14
C ALA A 9 -6.23 -10.08 0.44
N SER A 10 -5.73 -8.91 0.89
CA SER A 10 -6.20 -7.60 0.43
C SER A 10 -5.15 -6.75 -0.28
N GLY A 11 -3.87 -7.15 -0.24
CA GLY A 11 -2.74 -6.28 -0.55
C GLY A 11 -2.49 -5.24 0.54
N LYS A 12 -2.81 -5.58 1.80
CA LYS A 12 -2.76 -4.67 2.97
C LYS A 12 -3.67 -3.44 2.88
N ARG A 13 -4.77 -3.53 2.13
CA ARG A 13 -5.76 -2.45 2.00
C ARG A 13 -6.83 -2.59 3.07
N LEU A 14 -7.13 -1.50 3.80
CA LEU A 14 -8.05 -1.52 4.94
C LEU A 14 -9.52 -1.49 4.53
N PHE A 15 -9.86 -0.67 3.54
CA PHE A 15 -11.24 -0.44 3.11
C PHE A 15 -11.49 -1.12 1.77
N VAL A 16 -11.34 -2.44 1.75
CA VAL A 16 -11.60 -3.27 0.56
C VAL A 16 -12.59 -4.35 0.92
N ASP A 17 -13.65 -4.41 0.14
CA ASP A 17 -14.59 -5.51 0.08
C ASP A 17 -14.41 -6.31 -1.20
N ASN A 18 -14.72 -7.60 -1.13
CA ASN A 18 -14.70 -8.48 -2.28
C ASN A 18 -15.89 -9.43 -2.21
N TYR A 19 -16.84 -9.23 -3.11
CA TYR A 19 -18.04 -10.04 -3.22
C TYR A 19 -17.78 -11.31 -4.04
N ASP A 20 -17.91 -12.47 -3.40
CA ASP A 20 -17.84 -13.76 -4.09
C ASP A 20 -19.23 -14.18 -4.58
N ARG A 21 -19.45 -14.07 -5.89
CA ARG A 21 -20.73 -14.44 -6.52
C ARG A 21 -21.13 -15.90 -6.31
N LYS A 22 -20.19 -16.80 -6.04
CA LYS A 22 -20.46 -18.25 -5.85
C LYS A 22 -20.98 -18.54 -4.46
N THR A 23 -20.41 -17.91 -3.44
CA THR A 23 -20.85 -18.11 -2.04
C THR A 23 -21.88 -17.08 -1.60
N LYS A 24 -22.05 -15.99 -2.37
CA LYS A 24 -22.88 -14.82 -2.03
C LYS A 24 -22.43 -14.11 -0.75
N GLU A 25 -21.14 -14.18 -0.45
CA GLU A 25 -20.54 -13.57 0.74
C GLU A 25 -19.66 -12.38 0.33
N THR A 26 -19.62 -11.37 1.20
CA THR A 26 -18.72 -10.23 1.07
C THR A 26 -17.58 -10.37 2.06
N LYS A 27 -16.35 -10.47 1.55
CA LYS A 27 -15.13 -10.44 2.36
C LYS A 27 -14.74 -9.01 2.63
N MET A 28 -14.45 -8.66 3.87
CA MET A 28 -14.21 -7.27 4.29
C MET A 28 -12.84 -7.11 4.94
N GLY A 29 -12.25 -5.93 4.76
CA GLY A 29 -11.08 -5.48 5.50
C GLY A 29 -9.76 -6.12 5.09
N ILE A 30 -8.71 -5.81 5.85
CA ILE A 30 -7.32 -6.15 5.53
C ILE A 30 -7.03 -7.66 5.41
N MET A 31 -7.75 -8.47 6.17
CA MET A 31 -7.69 -9.93 6.22
C MET A 31 -8.80 -10.61 5.42
N GLN A 32 -9.68 -9.84 4.75
CA GLN A 32 -10.77 -10.35 3.91
C GLN A 32 -11.66 -11.37 4.63
N VAL A 33 -12.09 -11.02 5.84
CA VAL A 33 -12.95 -11.84 6.70
C VAL A 33 -14.41 -11.56 6.33
N THR A 34 -15.26 -12.61 6.28
CA THR A 34 -16.70 -12.43 6.07
C THR A 34 -17.44 -12.27 7.41
N PRO A 35 -18.60 -11.59 7.43
CA PRO A 35 -19.43 -11.50 8.64
C PRO A 35 -19.77 -12.88 9.22
N GLU A 36 -20.08 -13.85 8.36
CA GLU A 36 -20.46 -15.20 8.74
C GLU A 36 -19.31 -15.92 9.47
N VAL A 37 -18.08 -15.81 8.95
CA VAL A 37 -16.89 -16.40 9.58
C VAL A 37 -16.62 -15.75 10.94
N ALA A 38 -16.72 -14.43 11.02
CA ALA A 38 -16.44 -13.70 12.24
C ALA A 38 -17.47 -14.02 13.35
N GLN A 39 -18.76 -14.03 13.00
CA GLN A 39 -19.83 -14.44 13.92
C GLN A 39 -19.71 -15.90 14.35
N TRP A 40 -19.39 -16.80 13.41
CA TRP A 40 -19.13 -18.21 13.72
C TRP A 40 -17.96 -18.39 14.70
N LEU A 41 -16.86 -17.65 14.50
CA LEU A 41 -15.72 -17.65 15.44
C LEU A 41 -16.13 -17.17 16.84
N GLY A 42 -17.00 -16.16 16.93
CA GLY A 42 -17.51 -15.65 18.20
C GLY A 42 -18.42 -16.65 18.93
N ARG A 43 -19.41 -17.21 18.21
CA ARG A 43 -20.44 -18.10 18.76
C ARG A 43 -19.88 -19.49 19.10
N GLU A 44 -19.19 -20.12 18.16
CA GLU A 44 -18.78 -21.54 18.27
C GLU A 44 -17.39 -21.72 18.87
N LEU A 45 -16.50 -20.74 18.70
CA LEU A 45 -15.09 -20.85 19.13
C LEU A 45 -14.70 -19.85 20.23
N GLY A 46 -15.65 -19.05 20.72
CA GLY A 46 -15.47 -18.18 21.88
C GLY A 46 -14.63 -16.91 21.63
N TYR A 47 -14.41 -16.52 20.38
CA TYR A 47 -13.66 -15.29 20.04
C TYR A 47 -14.51 -14.02 20.22
N LYS A 48 -14.71 -13.60 21.48
CA LYS A 48 -15.66 -12.54 21.89
C LYS A 48 -15.04 -11.21 22.31
N ASN A 49 -13.76 -10.94 21.97
CA ASN A 49 -13.11 -9.69 22.36
C ASN A 49 -13.70 -8.45 21.66
N TYR A 50 -14.43 -8.65 20.56
CA TYR A 50 -15.14 -7.60 19.84
C TYR A 50 -16.56 -8.10 19.52
N ASP A 51 -17.56 -7.29 19.82
CA ASP A 51 -18.96 -7.63 19.60
C ASP A 51 -19.39 -7.26 18.17
N ILE A 52 -19.59 -8.30 17.35
CA ILE A 52 -19.99 -8.22 15.94
C ILE A 52 -21.27 -9.02 15.68
N GLU A 53 -22.00 -9.41 16.74
CA GLU A 53 -23.21 -10.24 16.61
C GLU A 53 -24.42 -9.44 16.11
N LEU A 54 -24.36 -8.11 16.15
CA LEU A 54 -25.39 -7.20 15.64
C LEU A 54 -25.08 -6.80 14.18
N GLU A 55 -26.10 -6.81 13.30
CA GLU A 55 -25.95 -6.42 11.88
C GLU A 55 -25.39 -4.99 11.72
N ASP A 56 -25.72 -4.08 12.63
CA ASP A 56 -25.22 -2.70 12.64
C ASP A 56 -23.72 -2.58 12.94
N ASN A 57 -23.10 -3.65 13.46
CA ASN A 57 -21.68 -3.69 13.82
C ASN A 57 -20.81 -4.38 12.74
N ILE A 58 -21.37 -4.79 11.60
CA ILE A 58 -20.61 -5.51 10.57
C ILE A 58 -19.52 -4.63 9.94
N ASP A 59 -19.74 -3.32 9.82
CA ASP A 59 -18.76 -2.36 9.32
C ASP A 59 -17.49 -2.27 10.20
N LEU A 60 -17.55 -2.76 11.44
CA LEU A 60 -16.37 -2.90 12.30
C LEU A 60 -15.32 -3.86 11.69
N LEU A 61 -15.69 -4.72 10.75
CA LEU A 61 -14.73 -5.54 10.00
C LEU A 61 -13.81 -4.71 9.09
N TYR A 62 -14.05 -3.42 8.86
CA TYR A 62 -13.05 -2.55 8.24
C TYR A 62 -11.97 -2.08 9.23
N TRP A 63 -12.20 -2.21 10.54
CA TRP A 63 -11.25 -1.73 11.53
C TRP A 63 -10.05 -2.69 11.65
N PRO A 64 -8.81 -2.19 11.58
CA PRO A 64 -7.62 -3.05 11.52
C PRO A 64 -7.51 -4.05 12.68
N PHE A 65 -7.78 -3.60 13.92
CA PHE A 65 -7.65 -4.46 15.10
C PHE A 65 -8.68 -5.60 15.11
N ILE A 66 -9.93 -5.28 14.77
CA ILE A 66 -11.05 -6.22 14.76
C ILE A 66 -10.86 -7.23 13.62
N ASN A 67 -10.54 -6.73 12.42
CA ASN A 67 -10.35 -7.57 11.25
C ASN A 67 -9.12 -8.50 11.39
N VAL A 68 -8.01 -8.00 11.93
CA VAL A 68 -6.83 -8.82 12.22
C VAL A 68 -7.09 -9.83 13.33
N TYR A 69 -7.88 -9.47 14.36
CA TYR A 69 -8.28 -10.42 15.41
C TYR A 69 -9.04 -11.62 14.83
N PHE A 70 -10.11 -11.38 14.06
CA PHE A 70 -10.88 -12.47 13.44
C PHE A 70 -10.09 -13.20 12.36
N GLY A 71 -9.29 -12.50 11.55
CA GLY A 71 -8.41 -13.14 10.57
C GLY A 71 -7.35 -14.05 11.22
N ALA A 72 -6.77 -13.65 12.34
CA ALA A 72 -5.84 -14.47 13.11
C ALA A 72 -6.55 -15.67 13.78
N ALA A 73 -7.75 -15.46 14.32
CA ALA A 73 -8.58 -16.52 14.88
C ALA A 73 -8.93 -17.57 13.83
N TYR A 74 -9.33 -17.14 12.62
CA TYR A 74 -9.61 -18.03 11.50
C TYR A 74 -8.37 -18.82 11.06
N ALA A 75 -7.22 -18.14 10.92
CA ALA A 75 -5.97 -18.82 10.59
C ALA A 75 -5.56 -19.85 11.66
N LYS A 76 -5.73 -19.52 12.95
CA LYS A 76 -5.50 -20.46 14.06
C LYS A 76 -6.43 -21.67 13.96
N TRP A 77 -7.72 -21.48 13.69
CA TRP A 77 -8.64 -22.60 13.53
C TRP A 77 -8.25 -23.50 12.34
N LEU A 78 -7.80 -22.93 11.22
CA LEU A 78 -7.33 -23.70 10.07
C LEU A 78 -6.13 -24.61 10.38
N PHE A 79 -5.30 -24.28 11.36
CA PHE A 79 -4.20 -25.15 11.79
C PHE A 79 -4.66 -26.45 12.47
N SER A 80 -5.88 -26.48 13.01
CA SER A 80 -6.43 -27.64 13.72
C SER A 80 -7.80 -28.06 13.19
N CYS A 81 -8.16 -27.66 11.97
CA CYS A 81 -9.49 -27.92 11.42
C CYS A 81 -9.68 -29.40 11.07
N ASP A 82 -10.90 -29.89 11.29
CA ASP A 82 -11.27 -31.31 11.13
C ASP A 82 -10.44 -32.24 12.03
N GLU A 83 -10.10 -31.78 13.24
CA GLU A 83 -9.33 -32.51 14.27
C GLU A 83 -7.94 -32.99 13.80
N LYS A 84 -7.38 -32.29 12.81
CA LYS A 84 -6.08 -32.62 12.21
C LYS A 84 -5.17 -31.41 12.28
N GLU A 85 -3.93 -31.65 12.69
CA GLU A 85 -2.88 -30.66 12.57
C GLU A 85 -2.57 -30.43 11.07
N ARG A 86 -2.56 -29.16 10.67
CA ARG A 86 -2.37 -28.74 9.28
C ARG A 86 -1.05 -28.02 9.10
N THR A 87 -0.45 -28.18 7.93
CA THR A 87 0.74 -27.44 7.56
C THR A 87 0.42 -25.98 7.27
N GLU A 88 1.43 -25.11 7.38
CA GLU A 88 1.31 -23.70 7.00
C GLU A 88 0.84 -23.53 5.55
N GLU A 89 1.29 -24.40 4.64
CA GLU A 89 0.82 -24.43 3.26
C GLU A 89 -0.69 -24.67 3.16
N PHE A 90 -1.19 -25.69 3.85
CA PHE A 90 -2.61 -25.99 3.86
C PHE A 90 -3.39 -24.78 4.36
N VAL A 91 -2.96 -24.18 5.48
CA VAL A 91 -3.62 -23.01 6.08
C VAL A 91 -3.67 -21.85 5.11
N VAL A 92 -2.55 -21.49 4.47
CA VAL A 92 -2.48 -20.37 3.52
C VAL A 92 -3.40 -20.59 2.32
N ARG A 93 -3.37 -21.80 1.75
CA ARG A 93 -4.20 -22.15 0.59
C ARG A 93 -5.68 -22.21 0.96
N ALA A 94 -6.02 -22.74 2.14
CA ALA A 94 -7.37 -22.78 2.67
C ALA A 94 -7.90 -21.39 3.02
N TYR A 95 -7.06 -20.50 3.55
CA TYR A 95 -7.45 -19.16 3.96
C TYR A 95 -8.00 -18.35 2.78
N LYS A 96 -7.29 -18.37 1.64
CA LYS A 96 -7.70 -17.63 0.44
C LYS A 96 -8.66 -18.43 -0.47
N GLY A 97 -8.44 -19.73 -0.61
CA GLY A 97 -9.14 -20.59 -1.56
C GLY A 97 -10.31 -21.41 -0.98
N GLY A 98 -10.46 -21.45 0.35
CA GLY A 98 -11.36 -22.36 1.07
C GLY A 98 -10.76 -23.76 1.28
N LYS A 99 -11.21 -24.46 2.33
CA LYS A 99 -10.69 -25.78 2.73
C LYS A 99 -10.65 -26.80 1.58
N LYS A 100 -11.69 -26.84 0.74
CA LYS A 100 -11.79 -27.76 -0.41
C LYS A 100 -10.70 -27.54 -1.46
N LYS A 101 -10.19 -26.31 -1.59
CA LYS A 101 -9.12 -25.99 -2.55
C LYS A 101 -7.73 -26.09 -1.95
N ALA A 102 -7.59 -26.31 -0.64
CA ALA A 102 -6.31 -26.29 0.05
C ALA A 102 -5.30 -27.33 -0.50
N THR A 103 -5.80 -28.47 -0.99
CA THR A 103 -4.98 -29.54 -1.58
C THR A 103 -5.00 -29.54 -3.12
N HIS A 104 -5.85 -28.73 -3.75
CA HIS A 104 -6.02 -28.73 -5.21
C HIS A 104 -4.93 -27.93 -5.92
N LYS A 105 -4.31 -28.46 -6.98
CA LYS A 105 -3.16 -27.84 -7.68
C LYS A 105 -3.36 -26.36 -8.04
N SER A 106 -4.59 -25.94 -8.36
CA SER A 106 -4.91 -24.54 -8.70
C SER A 106 -4.64 -23.52 -7.59
N SER A 107 -4.48 -23.95 -6.33
CA SER A 107 -4.16 -23.07 -5.21
C SER A 107 -2.68 -23.04 -4.86
N ALA A 108 -1.82 -23.84 -5.52
CA ALA A 108 -0.37 -23.82 -5.29
C ALA A 108 0.26 -22.42 -5.50
N PRO A 109 -0.12 -21.62 -6.53
CA PRO A 109 0.42 -20.27 -6.70
C PRO A 109 0.15 -19.31 -5.52
N ILE A 110 -0.88 -19.60 -4.70
CA ILE A 110 -1.17 -18.80 -3.50
C ILE A 110 -0.07 -18.97 -2.47
N PHE A 111 0.43 -20.20 -2.30
CA PHE A 111 1.46 -20.50 -1.33
C PHE A 111 2.84 -20.01 -1.77
N GLU A 112 3.16 -20.14 -3.06
CA GLU A 112 4.39 -19.55 -3.64
C GLU A 112 4.43 -18.04 -3.40
N ARG A 113 3.33 -17.34 -3.68
CA ARG A 113 3.21 -15.90 -3.40
C ARG A 113 3.33 -15.59 -1.90
N TYR A 114 2.78 -16.44 -1.05
CA TYR A 114 2.90 -16.29 0.40
C TYR A 114 4.35 -16.41 0.88
N LEU A 115 5.11 -17.41 0.40
CA LEU A 115 6.52 -17.59 0.74
C LEU A 115 7.35 -16.37 0.34
N TYR A 116 7.15 -15.87 -0.89
CA TYR A 116 7.83 -14.65 -1.35
C TYR A 116 7.57 -13.44 -0.43
N VAL A 117 6.30 -13.22 -0.05
CA VAL A 117 5.94 -12.11 0.84
C VAL A 117 6.49 -12.33 2.25
N LYS A 118 6.42 -13.56 2.78
CA LYS A 118 6.93 -13.91 4.10
C LYS A 118 8.44 -13.64 4.18
N GLU A 119 9.20 -14.05 3.16
CA GLU A 119 10.63 -13.81 3.07
C GLU A 119 10.95 -12.31 2.99
N THR A 120 10.24 -11.57 2.14
CA THR A 120 10.38 -10.11 2.03
C THR A 120 10.12 -9.42 3.39
N LEU A 121 9.09 -9.84 4.12
CA LEU A 121 8.78 -9.28 5.44
C LEU A 121 9.81 -9.64 6.52
N LEU A 122 10.48 -10.79 6.40
CA LEU A 122 11.56 -11.20 7.31
C LEU A 122 12.86 -10.45 7.00
N SER A 123 13.20 -10.29 5.72
CA SER A 123 14.35 -9.50 5.28
C SER A 123 14.24 -8.03 5.72
N MET A 124 13.05 -7.42 5.62
CA MET A 124 12.82 -6.05 6.11
C MET A 124 12.89 -5.92 7.65
N ARG A 125 12.88 -7.03 8.40
CA ARG A 125 12.98 -7.06 9.87
C ARG A 125 14.41 -7.31 10.38
N GLN A 126 15.36 -7.61 9.50
CA GLN A 126 16.79 -7.68 9.82
C GLN A 126 17.39 -6.30 9.56
N PRO A 127 17.76 -5.52 10.59
CA PRO A 127 18.55 -4.32 10.38
C PRO A 127 20.00 -4.74 10.27
N ASP A 128 20.44 -5.33 9.15
CA ASP A 128 21.85 -5.35 8.78
C ASP A 128 22.06 -5.61 7.27
N SER A 129 22.93 -4.77 6.69
CA SER A 129 23.43 -4.74 5.31
C SER A 129 22.44 -4.38 4.19
N LEU A 130 22.31 -3.06 3.98
CA LEU A 130 22.22 -2.48 2.64
C LEU A 130 23.46 -2.92 1.84
N ASN A 131 23.35 -4.00 1.07
CA ASN A 131 24.18 -4.20 -0.12
C ASN A 131 23.56 -5.25 -1.06
N GLU A 132 23.31 -4.77 -2.28
CA GLU A 132 23.46 -5.46 -3.55
C GLU A 132 22.61 -6.70 -3.93
N LEU A 133 21.89 -6.48 -5.06
CA LEU A 133 21.50 -7.44 -6.12
C LEU A 133 20.30 -8.33 -5.78
N ALA A 134 19.26 -8.45 -6.62
CA ALA A 134 19.29 -8.54 -8.07
C ALA A 134 17.97 -8.03 -8.72
N PRO A 135 18.01 -7.77 -10.04
CA PRO A 135 16.95 -7.17 -10.84
C PRO A 135 15.98 -8.24 -11.39
N ASP A 136 15.07 -7.81 -12.26
CA ASP A 136 14.16 -8.62 -13.08
C ASP A 136 12.86 -9.06 -12.40
N LEU A 137 11.81 -8.23 -12.53
CA LEU A 137 10.42 -8.66 -12.79
C LEU A 137 9.52 -7.43 -13.13
N LEU A 138 10.07 -6.41 -13.79
CA LEU A 138 9.28 -5.31 -14.36
C LEU A 138 9.52 -5.20 -15.87
N GLU A 139 9.50 -6.34 -16.56
CA GLU A 139 9.08 -6.38 -17.96
C GLU A 139 7.58 -6.67 -17.96
N ASN A 140 6.80 -5.62 -18.23
CA ASN A 140 5.54 -5.63 -18.98
C ASN A 140 4.68 -4.41 -18.60
N SER A 141 5.19 -3.21 -18.89
CA SER A 141 4.36 -2.20 -19.54
C SER A 141 5.24 -1.10 -20.12
N SER A 142 4.95 -0.75 -21.37
CA SER A 142 5.31 0.48 -22.09
C SER A 142 6.47 0.40 -23.08
N THR A 143 6.18 -0.21 -24.22
CA THR A 143 6.49 0.41 -25.52
C THR A 143 5.72 1.74 -25.61
N ALA A 144 6.26 2.78 -25.00
CA ALA A 144 5.89 4.17 -25.27
C ALA A 144 7.18 4.97 -25.12
N GLY A 145 7.62 5.61 -26.21
CA GLY A 145 8.88 6.34 -26.26
C GLY A 145 9.03 7.28 -25.06
N THR A 146 10.27 7.38 -24.59
CA THR A 146 10.75 8.22 -23.48
C THR A 146 10.17 9.63 -23.54
N GLN A 147 8.97 9.82 -23.04
CA GLN A 147 8.30 11.10 -23.05
C GLN A 147 8.89 11.89 -21.90
N LEU A 148 9.76 12.85 -22.22
CA LEU A 148 10.29 13.81 -21.26
C LEU A 148 9.09 14.46 -20.56
N VAL A 149 8.97 14.22 -19.25
CA VAL A 149 7.91 14.82 -18.44
C VAL A 149 8.44 16.14 -17.89
N TYR A 150 7.66 17.19 -18.09
CA TYR A 150 7.99 18.56 -17.67
C TYR A 150 7.07 19.00 -16.53
N TRP A 151 7.63 19.72 -15.57
CA TRP A 151 6.88 20.35 -14.49
C TRP A 151 5.79 21.28 -15.03
N ASP A 152 6.10 22.09 -16.04
CA ASP A 152 5.18 23.07 -16.63
C ASP A 152 3.90 22.43 -17.20
N SER A 153 3.94 21.13 -17.54
CA SER A 153 2.78 20.38 -18.04
C SER A 153 1.93 19.72 -16.95
N LYS A 154 2.40 19.70 -15.70
CA LYS A 154 1.83 18.92 -14.59
C LYS A 154 1.40 19.76 -13.41
N VAL A 155 1.76 21.04 -13.36
CA VAL A 155 1.51 21.91 -12.22
C VAL A 155 0.98 23.27 -12.69
N SER A 156 0.26 23.97 -11.82
CA SER A 156 -0.25 25.31 -12.10
C SER A 156 0.89 26.32 -12.23
N VAL A 157 0.62 27.46 -12.89
CA VAL A 157 1.61 28.54 -13.01
C VAL A 157 1.96 29.09 -11.64
N GLU A 158 0.97 29.18 -10.74
CA GLU A 158 1.12 29.67 -9.37
C GLU A 158 2.03 28.76 -8.52
N ASP A 159 1.91 27.44 -8.67
CA ASP A 159 2.79 26.49 -7.99
C ASP A 159 4.20 26.54 -8.58
N LEU A 160 4.33 26.66 -9.91
CA LEU A 160 5.64 26.76 -10.57
C LEU A 160 6.38 28.04 -10.16
N ASP A 161 5.68 29.17 -10.10
CA ASP A 161 6.23 30.43 -9.58
C ASP A 161 6.62 30.31 -8.10
N GLY A 162 5.83 29.56 -7.31
CA GLY A 162 6.19 29.20 -5.95
C GLY A 162 7.50 28.42 -5.87
N MET A 163 7.70 27.45 -6.75
CA MET A 163 8.95 26.68 -6.85
C MET A 163 10.14 27.58 -7.23
N TRP A 164 9.98 28.45 -8.23
CA TRP A 164 11.04 29.39 -8.63
C TRP A 164 11.37 30.45 -7.57
N SER A 165 10.47 30.70 -6.64
CA SER A 165 10.68 31.64 -5.52
C SER A 165 11.51 31.03 -4.38
N GLN A 166 11.66 29.70 -4.36
CA GLN A 166 12.46 29.00 -3.35
C GLN A 166 13.95 29.08 -3.68
N PRO A 167 14.82 29.64 -2.80
CA PRO A 167 16.23 29.86 -3.11
C PRO A 167 17.00 28.59 -3.51
N ASP A 168 16.73 27.50 -2.80
CA ASP A 168 17.40 26.22 -3.04
C ASP A 168 16.98 25.60 -4.38
N VAL A 169 15.68 25.69 -4.73
CA VAL A 169 15.15 25.22 -6.01
C VAL A 169 15.69 26.05 -7.16
N LEU A 170 15.66 27.39 -7.04
CA LEU A 170 16.20 28.31 -8.04
C LEU A 170 17.67 27.98 -8.34
N LYS A 171 18.47 27.74 -7.30
CA LYS A 171 19.87 27.35 -7.43
C LYS A 171 20.02 25.99 -8.13
N GLU A 172 19.27 24.98 -7.73
CA GLU A 172 19.34 23.63 -8.31
C GLU A 172 18.93 23.61 -9.78
N TRP A 173 17.82 24.27 -10.12
CA TRP A 173 17.32 24.36 -11.49
C TRP A 173 18.25 25.18 -12.39
N THR A 174 18.80 26.29 -11.89
CA THR A 174 19.79 27.10 -12.63
C THR A 174 21.07 26.30 -12.90
N ASN A 175 21.59 25.58 -11.90
CA ASN A 175 22.77 24.73 -12.06
C ASN A 175 22.54 23.58 -13.04
N SER A 176 21.29 23.11 -13.15
CA SER A 176 20.88 22.06 -14.07
C SER A 176 20.53 22.59 -15.47
N GLY A 177 20.60 23.91 -15.68
CA GLY A 177 20.29 24.56 -16.97
C GLY A 177 18.80 24.64 -17.30
N GLU A 178 17.92 24.42 -16.33
CA GLU A 178 16.47 24.49 -16.51
C GLU A 178 16.01 25.95 -16.64
N ARG A 179 14.93 26.19 -17.39
CA ARG A 179 14.40 27.54 -17.67
C ARG A 179 12.91 27.58 -17.37
N ARG A 180 12.40 28.74 -16.95
CA ARG A 180 10.95 28.98 -16.83
C ARG A 180 10.25 28.62 -18.15
N GLY A 181 9.21 27.81 -18.09
CA GLY A 181 8.50 27.29 -19.27
C GLY A 181 9.03 25.97 -19.82
N ASN A 182 10.15 25.45 -19.29
CA ASN A 182 10.78 24.21 -19.76
C ASN A 182 11.62 23.56 -18.64
N VAL A 183 10.98 23.22 -17.53
CA VAL A 183 11.62 22.56 -16.39
C VAL A 183 11.31 21.05 -16.44
N ARG A 184 12.35 20.23 -16.52
CA ARG A 184 12.22 18.77 -16.55
C ARG A 184 12.16 18.19 -15.14
N PHE A 185 11.44 17.08 -14.98
CA PHE A 185 11.59 16.26 -13.78
C PHE A 185 12.98 15.60 -13.72
N SER A 186 13.50 15.40 -12.51
CA SER A 186 14.72 14.61 -12.30
C SER A 186 14.47 13.15 -12.69
N HIS A 187 15.50 12.47 -13.21
CA HIS A 187 15.39 11.08 -13.68
C HIS A 187 16.46 10.21 -13.05
N ASP A 188 16.09 9.02 -12.57
CA ASP A 188 17.05 8.07 -12.02
C ASP A 188 17.85 7.37 -13.14
N ALA A 189 18.76 6.47 -12.76
CA ALA A 189 19.55 5.69 -13.72
C ALA A 189 18.67 4.86 -14.69
N LYS A 190 17.43 4.54 -14.29
CA LYS A 190 16.44 3.80 -15.07
C LYS A 190 15.45 4.72 -15.79
N LYS A 191 15.72 6.03 -15.86
CA LYS A 191 14.86 7.03 -16.49
C LYS A 191 13.45 7.12 -15.88
N ARG A 192 13.32 6.85 -14.58
CA ARG A 192 12.07 7.07 -13.84
C ARG A 192 12.04 8.49 -13.27
N PRO A 193 10.96 9.25 -13.48
CA PRO A 193 10.86 10.62 -12.99
C PRO A 193 10.67 10.64 -11.47
N TYR A 194 11.42 11.50 -10.80
CA TYR A 194 11.38 11.71 -9.36
C TYR A 194 11.60 13.18 -9.02
N LEU A 195 11.29 13.56 -7.78
CA LEU A 195 11.63 14.88 -7.24
C LEU A 195 12.94 14.82 -6.47
N SER A 196 13.82 15.78 -6.69
CA SER A 196 15.00 15.98 -5.84
C SER A 196 14.59 16.24 -4.38
N ARG A 197 15.56 16.16 -3.46
CA ARG A 197 15.28 16.45 -2.04
C ARG A 197 14.89 17.91 -1.84
N VAL A 198 15.47 18.80 -2.65
CA VAL A 198 15.17 20.22 -2.65
C VAL A 198 13.77 20.46 -3.22
N GLU A 199 13.44 19.84 -4.35
CA GLU A 199 12.13 19.94 -4.98
C GLU A 199 11.00 19.45 -4.07
N VAL A 200 11.14 18.26 -3.47
CA VAL A 200 10.05 17.71 -2.63
C VAL A 200 9.84 18.53 -1.35
N LYS A 201 10.91 19.10 -0.79
CA LYS A 201 10.82 19.98 0.37
C LYS A 201 10.11 21.28 0.01
N ALA A 202 10.45 21.89 -1.12
CA ALA A 202 9.80 23.09 -1.62
C ALA A 202 8.30 22.86 -1.89
N VAL A 203 7.94 21.75 -2.52
CA VAL A 203 6.53 21.36 -2.71
C VAL A 203 5.80 21.28 -1.37
N ALA A 204 6.41 20.63 -0.37
CA ALA A 204 5.82 20.54 0.97
C ALA A 204 5.64 21.92 1.64
N GLU A 205 6.64 22.79 1.56
CA GLU A 205 6.58 24.16 2.10
C GLU A 205 5.48 25.00 1.45
N ILE A 206 5.36 24.94 0.12
CA ILE A 206 4.35 25.67 -0.65
C ILE A 206 2.94 25.17 -0.27
N ILE A 207 2.74 23.86 -0.22
CA ILE A 207 1.43 23.28 0.13
C ILE A 207 1.04 23.60 1.58
N ILE A 208 1.97 23.49 2.53
CA ILE A 208 1.70 23.80 3.93
C ILE A 208 1.37 25.28 4.09
N SER A 209 2.18 26.17 3.53
CA SER A 209 1.96 27.62 3.66
C SER A 209 0.63 28.07 3.04
N ARG A 210 0.23 27.48 1.90
CA ARG A 210 -1.02 27.84 1.22
C ARG A 210 -2.27 27.24 1.87
N HIS A 211 -2.19 26.01 2.37
CA HIS A 211 -3.39 25.25 2.72
C HIS A 211 -3.44 24.73 4.17
N PHE A 212 -2.31 24.65 4.87
CA PHE A 212 -2.20 23.98 6.17
C PHE A 212 -1.45 24.77 7.25
N SER A 213 -1.31 26.09 7.08
CA SER A 213 -0.54 26.97 7.98
C SER A 213 -0.93 26.90 9.46
N SER A 214 -2.16 26.50 9.79
CA SER A 214 -2.64 26.39 11.19
C SER A 214 -2.44 25.02 11.84
N ARG A 215 -1.96 23.99 11.12
CA ARG A 215 -1.98 22.59 11.59
C ARG A 215 -0.66 22.06 12.17
N GLY A 216 0.35 22.91 12.33
CA GLY A 216 1.64 22.51 12.90
C GLY A 216 2.40 21.44 12.10
N VAL A 217 1.99 21.19 10.84
CA VAL A 217 2.64 20.21 9.97
C VAL A 217 3.96 20.80 9.50
N LYS A 218 5.05 20.05 9.69
CA LYS A 218 6.39 20.47 9.27
C LYS A 218 6.67 20.01 7.84
N PRO A 219 7.20 20.87 6.95
CA PRO A 219 7.57 20.50 5.59
C PRO A 219 8.56 19.34 5.53
N GLU A 220 9.50 19.27 6.48
CA GLU A 220 10.48 18.19 6.58
C GLU A 220 9.80 16.83 6.80
N ALA A 221 8.69 16.80 7.53
CA ALA A 221 7.94 15.57 7.77
C ALA A 221 7.25 15.07 6.49
N LEU A 222 6.65 15.96 5.70
CA LEU A 222 6.05 15.61 4.41
C LEU A 222 7.11 15.15 3.40
N ALA A 223 8.25 15.85 3.33
CA ALA A 223 9.37 15.47 2.49
C ALA A 223 9.93 14.08 2.87
N ALA A 224 10.08 13.81 4.17
CA ALA A 224 10.52 12.50 4.68
C ALA A 224 9.50 11.40 4.35
N LEU A 225 8.20 11.68 4.47
CA LEU A 225 7.15 10.74 4.09
C LEU A 225 7.22 10.41 2.60
N ALA A 226 7.48 11.39 1.73
CA ALA A 226 7.65 11.14 0.30
C ALA A 226 8.86 10.24 -0.02
N GLU A 227 9.97 10.40 0.70
CA GLU A 227 11.12 9.50 0.59
C GLU A 227 10.73 8.07 1.00
N VAL A 228 10.10 7.91 2.17
CA VAL A 228 9.74 6.59 2.72
C VAL A 228 8.67 5.89 1.88
N CYS A 229 7.67 6.63 1.39
CA CYS A 229 6.51 6.04 0.73
C CYS A 229 6.74 5.77 -0.75
N SER A 230 7.54 6.59 -1.43
CA SER A 230 7.70 6.52 -2.89
C SER A 230 9.13 6.68 -3.37
N MET A 231 10.13 6.82 -2.49
CA MET A 231 11.49 7.23 -2.88
C MET A 231 11.49 8.51 -3.74
N ARG A 232 10.50 9.39 -3.51
CA ARG A 232 10.23 10.61 -4.30
C ARG A 232 9.89 10.37 -5.78
N PHE A 233 9.56 9.15 -6.20
CA PHE A 233 9.11 8.88 -7.56
C PHE A 233 7.73 9.51 -7.81
N VAL A 234 7.61 10.25 -8.92
CA VAL A 234 6.36 10.95 -9.30
C VAL A 234 5.19 9.97 -9.42
N HIS A 235 5.46 8.77 -9.95
CA HIS A 235 4.44 7.74 -10.14
C HIS A 235 4.25 6.82 -8.91
N GLY A 236 5.06 6.99 -7.87
CA GLY A 236 5.06 6.11 -6.70
C GLY A 236 5.88 4.83 -6.88
N VAL A 237 5.70 3.89 -5.96
CA VAL A 237 6.44 2.61 -5.91
C VAL A 237 5.46 1.47 -5.65
N ARG A 238 5.59 0.38 -6.42
CA ARG A 238 4.75 -0.83 -6.32
C ARG A 238 3.27 -0.48 -6.53
N SER A 239 2.39 -0.85 -5.59
CA SER A 239 0.94 -0.62 -5.66
C SER A 239 0.51 0.75 -5.13
N ARG A 240 1.44 1.56 -4.60
CA ARG A 240 1.15 2.88 -4.03
C ARG A 240 1.51 3.97 -5.04
N THR A 241 0.53 4.79 -5.38
CA THR A 241 0.66 5.83 -6.41
C THR A 241 1.07 7.17 -5.83
N GLY A 242 1.87 7.91 -6.58
CA GLY A 242 2.26 9.29 -6.25
C GLY A 242 3.28 9.40 -5.12
N LEU A 243 3.67 10.63 -4.82
CA LEU A 243 4.72 10.95 -3.84
C LEU A 243 4.38 10.47 -2.43
N MET A 244 3.12 10.64 -2.03
CA MET A 244 2.65 10.26 -0.69
C MET A 244 2.20 8.80 -0.59
N GLY A 245 2.23 8.05 -1.68
CA GLY A 245 1.82 6.64 -1.70
C GLY A 245 0.38 6.41 -1.26
N ILE A 246 -0.51 7.37 -1.53
CA ILE A 246 -1.94 7.32 -1.20
C ILE A 246 -2.68 6.76 -2.41
N ASP A 247 -3.49 5.71 -2.21
CA ASP A 247 -4.31 5.17 -3.28
C ASP A 247 -5.48 6.10 -3.65
N TYR A 248 -5.95 5.98 -4.89
CA TYR A 248 -7.03 6.82 -5.40
C TYR A 248 -8.31 6.77 -4.56
N PRO A 249 -8.80 5.60 -4.08
CA PRO A 249 -9.95 5.55 -3.20
C PRO A 249 -9.78 6.38 -1.92
N THR A 250 -8.61 6.28 -1.27
CA THR A 250 -8.31 7.05 -0.05
C THR A 250 -8.28 8.55 -0.35
N ALA A 251 -7.64 8.96 -1.45
CA ALA A 251 -7.59 10.36 -1.86
C ALA A 251 -8.99 10.92 -2.19
N ALA A 252 -9.84 10.13 -2.86
CA ALA A 252 -11.20 10.50 -3.20
C ALA A 252 -12.13 10.58 -1.97
N TRP A 253 -11.86 9.82 -0.91
CA TRP A 253 -12.55 9.93 0.36
C TRP A 253 -12.14 11.20 1.12
N LEU A 254 -10.83 11.45 1.24
CA LEU A 254 -10.29 12.66 1.88
C LEU A 254 -10.80 13.96 1.24
N SER A 255 -11.00 14.00 -0.08
CA SER A 255 -11.48 15.22 -0.76
C SER A 255 -12.95 15.56 -0.48
N ARG A 256 -13.72 14.60 0.06
CA ARG A 256 -15.13 14.78 0.45
C ARG A 256 -15.31 15.06 1.94
N SER A 257 -14.23 15.02 2.71
CA SER A 257 -14.21 15.12 4.18
C SER A 257 -13.87 16.54 4.61
#